data_AF-A0A419HNI7-F1
#
_entry.id   AF-A0A419HNI7-F1
#
_cell.length_a   1.000
_cell.length_b   1.000
_cell.length_c   1.000
_cell.angle_alpha   90.00
_cell.angle_beta   90.00
_cell.angle_gamma   90.00
#
_symmetry.space_group_name_H-M   'P 1'
#
loop_
_entity.id
_entity.type
_entity.pdbx_description
1 polymer ?
#
loop_
_entity_poly.entity_id
_entity_poly.type
_entity_poly.pdbx_seq_one_letter_code
_entity_poly.pdbx_strand_id
1 'polypeptide(L)'
;MPDFHVLPDMIGGTAQKLLAAGQALTGDIAAFRSQTAALADAFGDDDLGSILGMIYQGISEAAFECFEDNAEGLNEIADGVKQMAATYTETESMNKTFFHTLSGGLE
;
A
#
# COMPACT_ATOMS: atom_id res chain seq x y z
N MET A 1 -23.46 -12.02 -20.62
CA MET A 1 -22.50 -11.39 -19.69
C MET A 1 -21.41 -10.79 -20.54
N PRO A 2 -20.97 -9.54 -20.30
CA PRO A 2 -19.80 -9.03 -20.98
C PRO A 2 -18.61 -9.94 -20.65
N ASP A 3 -17.79 -10.20 -21.67
CA ASP A 3 -16.65 -11.10 -21.62
C ASP A 3 -15.67 -10.62 -20.53
N PHE A 4 -15.55 -11.38 -19.45
CA PHE A 4 -14.70 -11.00 -18.31
C PHE A 4 -13.27 -11.45 -18.58
N HIS A 5 -12.52 -10.61 -19.31
CA HIS A 5 -11.10 -10.82 -19.54
C HIS A 5 -10.28 -10.43 -18.32
N VAL A 6 -9.84 -11.43 -17.55
CA VAL A 6 -8.85 -11.26 -16.49
C VAL A 6 -7.45 -11.46 -17.04
N LEU A 7 -6.56 -10.50 -16.80
CA LEU A 7 -5.14 -10.59 -17.16
C LEU A 7 -4.31 -10.64 -15.87
N PRO A 8 -4.02 -11.83 -15.31
CA PRO A 8 -3.33 -11.98 -14.02
C PRO A 8 -1.99 -11.25 -13.97
N ASP A 9 -1.24 -11.23 -15.08
CA ASP A 9 0.04 -10.53 -15.19
C ASP A 9 -0.10 -9.01 -15.02
N MET A 10 -1.17 -8.42 -15.58
CA MET A 10 -1.46 -6.98 -15.43
C MET A 10 -1.88 -6.65 -14.00
N ILE A 11 -2.63 -7.55 -13.36
CA ILE A 11 -3.04 -7.42 -11.95
C ILE A 11 -1.80 -7.50 -11.05
N GLY A 12 -0.92 -8.49 -11.27
CA GLY A 12 0.33 -8.64 -10.53
C GLY A 12 1.28 -7.45 -10.71
N GLY A 13 1.41 -6.92 -11.92
CA GLY A 13 2.19 -5.71 -12.19
C GLY A 13 1.62 -4.47 -11.51
N THR A 14 0.30 -4.37 -11.37
CA THR A 14 -0.36 -3.28 -10.64
C THR A 14 -0.12 -3.40 -9.13
N ALA A 15 -0.21 -4.61 -8.56
CA ALA A 15 0.12 -4.87 -7.17
C ALA A 15 1.56 -4.45 -6.82
N GLN A 16 2.53 -4.78 -7.68
CA GLN A 16 3.92 -4.37 -7.46
C GLN A 16 4.10 -2.85 -7.46
N LYS A 17 3.40 -2.12 -8.34
CA LYS A 17 3.45 -0.65 -8.37
C LYS A 17 2.82 -0.03 -7.12
N LEU A 18 1.71 -0.59 -6.64
CA LEU A 18 1.06 -0.15 -5.41
C LEU A 18 1.97 -0.37 -4.19
N LEU A 19 2.60 -1.55 -4.10
CA LEU A 19 3.56 -1.86 -3.04
C LEU A 19 4.75 -0.91 -3.06
N ALA A 20 5.32 -0.65 -4.25
CA ALA A 20 6.42 0.30 -4.39
C ALA A 20 6.00 1.73 -3.99
N ALA A 21 4.78 2.15 -4.33
CA ALA A 21 4.25 3.45 -3.94
C ALA A 21 4.02 3.56 -2.42
N GLY A 22 3.47 2.52 -1.78
CA GLY A 22 3.30 2.46 -0.33
C GLY A 22 4.63 2.54 0.40
N GLN A 23 5.63 1.75 -0.03
CA GLN A 23 6.98 1.78 0.54
C GLN A 23 7.69 3.13 0.35
N ALA A 24 7.55 3.74 -0.84
CA ALA A 24 8.08 5.08 -1.09
C ALA A 24 7.44 6.12 -0.17
N LEU A 25 6.11 6.08 -0.03
CA LEU A 25 5.37 6.98 0.85
C LEU A 25 5.81 6.82 2.31
N THR A 26 5.99 5.59 2.81
CA THR A 26 6.54 5.35 4.16
C THR A 26 7.91 6.00 4.33
N GLY A 27 8.79 5.89 3.33
CA GLY A 27 10.10 6.54 3.35
C GLY A 27 10.02 8.07 3.36
N ASP A 28 9.15 8.65 2.53
CA ASP A 28 8.93 10.09 2.45
C ASP A 28 8.35 10.66 3.75
N ILE A 29 7.43 9.93 4.40
CA ILE A 29 6.87 10.30 5.71
C ILE A 29 7.96 10.34 6.78
N ALA A 30 8.81 9.32 6.84
CA ALA A 30 9.92 9.27 7.80
C ALA A 30 10.91 10.42 7.58
N ALA A 31 11.24 10.72 6.32
CA ALA A 31 12.08 11.85 5.96
C ALA A 31 11.43 13.19 6.33
N PHE A 32 10.12 13.33 6.11
CA PHE A 32 9.38 14.54 6.48
C PHE A 32 9.35 14.74 8.00
N ARG A 33 9.06 13.68 8.77
CA ARG A 33 9.09 13.68 10.24
C ARG A 33 10.45 14.11 10.80
N SER A 34 11.53 13.62 10.21
CA SER A 34 12.88 14.03 10.59
C SER A 34 13.15 15.52 10.32
N GLN A 35 12.63 16.06 9.21
CA GLN A 35 12.83 17.48 8.86
C GLN A 35 12.00 18.39 9.78
N THR A 36 10.80 17.98 10.15
CA THR A 36 9.87 18.77 10.95
C THR A 36 10.12 18.65 12.45
N ALA A 37 10.80 17.62 12.94
CA ALA A 37 11.19 17.51 14.34
C ALA A 37 12.00 18.74 14.82
N ALA A 38 12.85 19.30 13.95
CA ALA A 38 13.64 20.50 14.25
C ALA A 38 12.79 21.77 14.45
N LEU A 39 11.53 21.80 13.99
CA LEU A 39 10.64 22.95 14.23
C LEU A 39 10.03 22.95 15.63
N ALA A 40 9.97 21.81 16.33
CA ALA A 40 9.42 21.76 17.68
C ALA A 40 10.23 22.63 18.65
N ASP A 41 11.55 22.65 18.48
CA ASP A 41 12.47 23.46 19.30
C ASP A 41 12.52 24.94 18.87
N ALA A 42 11.87 25.31 17.76
CA ALA A 42 11.96 26.66 17.20
C ALA A 42 11.06 27.68 17.91
N PHE A 43 10.12 27.24 18.73
CA PHE A 43 9.12 28.12 19.37
C PHE A 43 9.64 28.82 20.64
N GLY A 44 10.77 28.36 21.21
CA GLY A 44 11.34 28.92 22.44
C GLY A 44 10.66 28.40 23.72
N ASP A 45 11.31 28.68 24.86
CA ASP A 45 10.92 28.13 26.19
C ASP A 45 10.06 29.10 27.02
N ASP A 46 9.60 30.22 26.46
CA ASP A 46 8.66 31.09 27.17
C ASP A 46 7.24 30.49 27.19
N ASP A 47 6.33 31.07 27.97
CA ASP A 47 4.96 30.54 28.12
C ASP A 47 4.24 30.44 26.76
N LEU A 48 4.47 31.40 25.86
CA LEU A 48 3.90 31.39 24.52
C LEU A 48 4.53 30.29 23.65
N GLY A 49 5.85 30.19 23.63
CA GLY A 49 6.61 29.18 22.90
C GLY A 49 6.24 27.77 23.32
N SER A 50 6.08 27.53 24.62
CA SER A 50 5.64 26.25 25.18
C SER A 50 4.22 25.85 24.70
N ILE A 51 3.28 26.79 24.66
CA ILE A 51 1.92 26.55 24.14
C ILE A 51 1.96 26.24 22.65
N LEU A 52 2.74 27.00 21.88
CA LEU A 52 2.89 26.78 20.44
C LEU A 52 3.54 25.42 20.15
N GLY A 53 4.55 25.03 20.92
CA GLY A 53 5.18 23.70 20.83
C GLY A 53 4.20 22.57 21.09
N MET A 54 3.34 22.68 22.11
CA MET A 54 2.29 21.69 22.40
C MET A 54 1.27 21.58 21.27
N ILE A 55 0.80 22.70 20.73
CA ILE A 55 -0.15 22.72 19.59
C ILE A 55 0.51 22.09 18.35
N TYR A 56 1.76 22.45 18.07
CA TYR A 56 2.52 21.90 16.96
C TYR A 56 2.65 20.38 17.09
N GLN A 57 3.03 19.88 18.28
CA GLN A 57 3.16 18.46 18.53
C GLN A 57 1.85 17.73 18.26
N GLY A 58 0.72 18.19 18.82
CA GLY A 58 -0.57 17.53 18.63
C GLY A 58 -1.05 17.51 17.19
N ILE A 59 -0.86 18.60 16.43
CA ILE A 59 -1.22 18.64 15.00
C ILE A 59 -0.28 17.75 14.18
N SER A 60 1.02 17.77 14.49
CA SER A 60 2.02 16.97 13.77
C SER A 60 1.77 15.47 13.96
N GLU A 61 1.45 15.03 15.18
CA GLU A 61 1.14 13.64 15.50
C GLU A 61 -0.08 13.15 14.71
N ALA A 62 -1.19 13.88 14.77
CA ALA A 62 -2.39 13.55 14.00
C ALA A 62 -2.15 13.52 12.48
N ALA A 63 -1.31 14.41 11.97
CA ALA A 63 -0.94 14.42 10.55
C ALA A 63 -0.09 13.18 10.18
N PHE A 64 0.89 12.82 11.01
CA PHE A 64 1.74 11.66 10.78
C PHE A 64 0.96 10.35 10.85
N GLU A 65 0.05 10.19 11.81
CA GLU A 65 -0.87 9.05 11.86
C GLU A 65 -1.67 8.91 10.56
N CYS A 66 -2.27 10.02 10.08
CA CYS A 66 -3.01 10.00 8.82
C CYS A 66 -2.15 9.59 7.62
N PHE A 67 -0.88 9.99 7.58
CA PHE A 67 0.01 9.60 6.48
C PHE A 67 0.43 8.13 6.59
N GLU A 68 0.76 7.67 7.80
CA GLU A 68 1.15 6.29 8.09
C GLU A 68 0.01 5.32 7.75
N ASP A 69 -1.23 5.63 8.17
CA ASP A 69 -2.44 4.85 7.85
C ASP A 69 -2.67 4.74 6.33
N ASN A 70 -2.47 5.83 5.59
CA ASN A 70 -2.61 5.81 4.13
C ASN A 70 -1.53 4.97 3.45
N ALA A 71 -0.30 5.02 3.96
CA ALA A 71 0.79 4.20 3.45
C ALA A 71 0.55 2.71 3.72
N GLU A 72 0.06 2.36 4.91
CA GLU A 72 -0.35 1.00 5.27
C GLU A 72 -1.49 0.52 4.36
N GLY A 73 -2.54 1.33 4.17
CA GLY A 73 -3.66 0.99 3.29
C GLY A 73 -3.23 0.71 1.84
N LEU A 74 -2.24 1.44 1.31
CA LEU A 74 -1.67 1.14 -0.01
C LEU A 74 -1.00 -0.24 -0.06
N ASN A 75 -0.29 -0.63 1.00
CA ASN A 75 0.35 -1.93 1.10
C ASN A 75 -0.69 -3.06 1.21
N GLU A 76 -1.73 -2.87 2.02
CA GLU A 76 -2.82 -3.85 2.14
C GLU A 76 -3.57 -4.06 0.82
N ILE A 77 -3.87 -2.97 0.10
CA ILE A 77 -4.49 -3.06 -1.22
C ILE A 77 -3.55 -3.79 -2.19
N ALA A 78 -2.26 -3.50 -2.17
CA ALA A 78 -1.27 -4.18 -3.02
C ALA A 78 -1.26 -5.70 -2.75
N ASP A 79 -1.27 -6.11 -1.50
CA ASP A 79 -1.31 -7.51 -1.10
C ASP A 79 -2.61 -8.21 -1.53
N GLY A 80 -3.76 -7.55 -1.37
CA GLY A 80 -5.05 -8.06 -1.86
C GLY A 80 -5.06 -8.26 -3.38
N VAL A 81 -4.55 -7.29 -4.14
CA VAL A 81 -4.44 -7.38 -5.61
C VAL A 81 -3.47 -8.49 -6.03
N LYS A 82 -2.36 -8.65 -5.30
CA LYS A 82 -1.39 -9.74 -5.53
C LYS A 82 -2.03 -11.11 -5.29
N GLN A 83 -2.79 -11.26 -4.21
CA GLN A 83 -3.51 -12.49 -3.91
C GLN A 83 -4.55 -12.79 -4.99
N MET A 84 -5.27 -11.79 -5.47
CA MET A 84 -6.22 -11.93 -6.56
C MET A 84 -5.54 -12.42 -7.85
N ALA A 85 -4.38 -11.88 -8.22
CA ALA A 85 -3.60 -12.36 -9.37
C ALA A 85 -3.18 -13.83 -9.22
N ALA A 86 -2.74 -14.24 -8.02
CA ALA A 86 -2.36 -15.61 -7.73
C ALA A 86 -3.54 -16.57 -7.89
N THR A 87 -4.71 -16.24 -7.32
CA THR A 87 -5.93 -17.05 -7.42
C THR A 87 -6.38 -17.25 -8.87
N TYR A 88 -6.33 -16.19 -9.68
CA TYR A 88 -6.70 -16.31 -11.10
C TYR A 88 -5.72 -17.19 -11.88
N THR A 89 -4.43 -17.06 -11.61
CA THR A 89 -3.39 -17.88 -12.24
C THR A 89 -3.56 -19.36 -11.88
N GLU A 90 -3.83 -19.66 -10.62
CA GLU A 90 -4.07 -21.03 -10.14
C GLU A 90 -5.33 -21.64 -10.78
N THR A 91 -6.43 -20.89 -10.79
CA THR A 91 -7.70 -21.31 -11.41
C THR A 91 -7.52 -21.63 -12.89
N GLU A 92 -6.82 -20.78 -13.64
CA GLU A 92 -6.54 -21.01 -15.06
C GLU A 92 -5.66 -22.26 -15.28
N SER A 93 -4.66 -22.46 -14.43
CA SER A 93 -3.80 -23.66 -14.49
C SER A 93 -4.58 -24.95 -14.20
N MET A 94 -5.48 -24.93 -13.21
CA MET A 94 -6.35 -26.08 -12.92
C MET A 94 -7.31 -26.38 -14.07
N ASN A 95 -7.93 -25.34 -14.66
CA ASN A 95 -8.80 -25.50 -15.81
C ASN A 95 -8.06 -26.14 -17.00
N LYS A 96 -6.87 -25.63 -17.34
CA LYS A 96 -6.03 -26.21 -18.40
C LYS A 96 -5.71 -27.67 -18.14
N THR A 97 -5.32 -28.01 -16.91
CA THR A 97 -5.00 -29.40 -16.51
C THR A 97 -6.20 -30.32 -16.64
N PHE A 98 -7.37 -29.86 -16.20
CA PHE A 98 -8.63 -30.59 -16.31
C PHE A 98 -9.02 -30.83 -17.77
N PHE A 99 -8.96 -29.80 -18.61
CA PHE A 99 -9.23 -29.93 -20.05
C PHE A 99 -8.24 -30.87 -20.75
N HIS A 100 -6.95 -30.81 -20.41
CA HIS A 100 -5.95 -31.77 -20.92
C HIS A 100 -6.26 -33.20 -20.49
N THR A 101 -6.71 -33.41 -19.26
CA THR A 101 -7.11 -34.74 -18.76
C THR A 101 -8.33 -35.28 -19.50
N LEU A 102 -9.36 -34.45 -19.70
CA LEU A 102 -10.56 -34.84 -20.45
C LEU A 102 -10.25 -35.14 -21.92
N SER A 103 -9.44 -34.31 -22.57
CA SER A 103 -9.08 -34.49 -23.99
C SER A 103 -8.15 -35.67 -24.22
N GLY A 104 -7.22 -35.95 -23.28
CA GLY A 104 -6.38 -37.15 -23.32
C GLY A 104 -7.08 -38.44 -22.90
N GLY A 105 -8.26 -38.35 -22.27
CA GLY A 105 -9.09 -39.51 -21.89
C GLY A 105 -10.13 -39.93 -22.94
N LEU A 106 -10.13 -39.28 -24.12
CA LEU A 106 -11.05 -39.54 -25.23
C LEU A 106 -10.39 -40.30 -26.41
N GLU A 107 -9.18 -40.82 -26.24
CA GLU A 107 -8.53 -41.80 -27.14
C GLU A 107 -8.73 -43.24 -26.62
#